data_AF-A0AA87IEJ7-F1
#
_entry.id   AF-A0AA87IEJ7-F1
#
_cell.length_a   1.000
_cell.length_b   1.000
_cell.length_c   1.000
_cell.angle_alpha   90.00
_cell.angle_beta   90.00
_cell.angle_gamma   90.00
#
_symmetry.space_group_name_H-M   'P 1'
#
loop_
_entity.id
_entity.type
_entity.pdbx_description
1 polymer ?
#
loop_
_entity_poly.entity_id
_entity_poly.type
_entity_poly.pdbx_seq_one_letter_code
_entity_poly.pdbx_strand_id
1 'polypeptide(L)'
;NPQQLIEHKQRRDQPPVTADEINRLATLFPDCQRLALSLSLLVGGLRIGEVCALQLRDIDLENLQLHVRHSVNRGPDDRGKYRLCEPKTKSSKRVVPIPKPLAPLIEDHISRFCKDRKPDTMLFHSTMLDDWLLPPTTIERTFRMAREKIGRPDITFHSLRVTHATMLVLEGGTMRETMDDLGHTSLTVAVDSYQRIVRGHHRDTVELLAYRYMPSNYPTVIRTVIDQKERQIDKLRSEVDRLRKILQEKN
;
A
#
# COMPACT_ATOMS: atom_id res chain seq x y z
N ASN A 1 22.14 21.26 6.52
CA ASN A 1 23.23 20.30 6.25
C ASN A 1 23.04 19.71 4.85
N PRO A 2 23.98 19.91 3.91
CA PRO A 2 23.88 19.43 2.52
C PRO A 2 23.71 17.91 2.38
N GLN A 3 24.31 17.10 3.26
CA GLN A 3 24.18 15.64 3.24
C GLN A 3 22.76 15.19 3.59
N GLN A 4 22.10 15.83 4.57
CA GLN A 4 20.70 15.56 4.91
C GLN A 4 19.74 15.92 3.76
N LEU A 5 20.03 16.98 3.01
CA LEU A 5 19.26 17.37 1.83
C LEU A 5 19.41 16.36 0.68
N ILE A 6 20.61 15.78 0.50
CA ILE A 6 20.89 14.76 -0.51
C ILE A 6 20.22 13.43 -0.15
N GLU A 7 20.31 12.98 1.11
CA GLU A 7 19.60 11.77 1.59
C GLU A 7 18.07 11.91 1.50
N HIS A 8 17.53 13.08 1.87
CA HIS A 8 16.10 13.36 1.71
C HIS A 8 15.67 13.35 0.24
N LYS A 9 16.54 13.77 -0.68
CA LYS A 9 16.27 13.72 -2.13
C LYS A 9 16.34 12.30 -2.68
N GLN A 10 17.34 11.50 -2.28
CA GLN A 10 17.48 10.09 -2.70
C GLN A 10 16.32 9.21 -2.23
N ARG A 11 15.76 9.44 -1.04
CA ARG A 11 14.54 8.73 -0.58
C ARG A 11 13.28 9.11 -1.38
N ARG A 12 13.23 10.31 -1.95
CA ARG A 12 12.06 10.85 -2.67
C ARG A 12 11.97 10.39 -4.12
N ASP A 13 13.07 9.94 -4.71
CA ASP A 13 13.12 9.49 -6.12
C ASP A 13 13.10 7.94 -6.23
N GLN A 14 12.70 7.23 -5.17
CA GLN A 14 12.63 5.76 -5.18
C GLN A 14 11.46 5.26 -6.04
N PRO A 15 11.68 4.29 -6.93
CA PRO A 15 10.58 3.71 -7.69
C PRO A 15 9.62 2.97 -6.75
N PRO A 16 8.31 2.93 -7.08
CA PRO A 16 7.32 2.16 -6.33
C PRO A 16 7.75 0.70 -6.22
N VAL A 17 7.38 0.06 -5.12
CA VAL A 17 7.66 -1.37 -4.93
C VAL A 17 6.81 -2.17 -5.90
N THR A 18 7.45 -3.03 -6.69
CA THR A 18 6.77 -3.85 -7.69
C THR A 18 6.08 -5.07 -7.08
N ALA A 19 5.09 -5.64 -7.77
CA ALA A 19 4.40 -6.84 -7.30
C ALA A 19 5.35 -8.03 -7.05
N ASP A 20 6.36 -8.19 -7.91
CA ASP A 20 7.37 -9.23 -7.75
C ASP A 20 8.24 -9.02 -6.49
N GLU A 21 8.66 -7.79 -6.21
CA GLU A 21 9.39 -7.47 -4.98
C GLU A 21 8.54 -7.69 -3.73
N ILE A 22 7.25 -7.37 -3.77
CA ILE A 22 6.32 -7.68 -2.66
C ILE A 22 6.23 -9.18 -2.41
N ASN A 23 6.11 -9.99 -3.47
CA ASN A 23 6.10 -11.44 -3.34
C ASN A 23 7.40 -11.97 -2.74
N ARG A 24 8.56 -11.47 -3.19
CA ARG A 24 9.86 -11.83 -2.63
C ARG A 24 10.06 -11.36 -1.19
N LEU A 25 9.51 -10.21 -0.80
CA LEU A 25 9.48 -9.78 0.60
C LEU A 25 8.60 -10.72 1.43
N ALA A 26 7.41 -11.08 0.93
CA ALA A 26 6.47 -11.91 1.64
C ALA A 26 7.01 -13.31 1.97
N THR A 27 7.80 -13.92 1.08
CA THR A 27 8.43 -15.23 1.33
C THR A 27 9.48 -15.19 2.45
N LEU A 28 10.06 -14.02 2.73
CA LEU A 28 11.04 -13.81 3.79
C LEU A 28 10.40 -13.37 5.12
N PHE A 29 9.10 -13.10 5.14
CA PHE A 29 8.36 -12.73 6.34
C PHE A 29 7.87 -13.98 7.09
N PRO A 30 7.97 -13.99 8.44
CA PRO A 30 7.24 -14.95 9.26
C PRO A 30 5.74 -14.90 8.93
N ASP A 31 5.08 -16.06 8.89
CA ASP A 31 3.66 -16.14 8.51
C ASP A 31 2.78 -15.18 9.32
N CYS A 32 3.01 -15.08 10.64
CA CYS A 32 2.28 -14.20 11.55
C CYS A 32 2.49 -12.69 11.32
N GLN A 33 3.43 -12.29 10.46
CA GLN A 33 3.68 -10.89 10.10
C GLN A 33 3.43 -10.62 8.62
N ARG A 34 3.30 -11.66 7.77
CA ARG A 34 3.25 -11.53 6.31
C ARG A 34 2.10 -10.65 5.84
N LEU A 35 0.92 -10.78 6.47
CA LEU A 35 -0.26 -9.99 6.15
C LEU A 35 -0.02 -8.47 6.30
N ALA A 36 0.93 -8.05 7.13
CA ALA A 36 1.25 -6.63 7.34
C ALA A 36 1.70 -5.92 6.05
N LEU A 37 2.38 -6.64 5.14
CA LEU A 37 2.80 -6.10 3.85
C LEU A 37 1.58 -5.75 2.99
N SER A 38 0.66 -6.70 2.85
CA SER A 38 -0.55 -6.55 2.03
C SER A 38 -1.49 -5.49 2.60
N LEU A 39 -1.67 -5.44 3.92
CA LEU A 39 -2.49 -4.39 4.55
C LEU A 39 -1.90 -3.00 4.34
N SER A 40 -0.58 -2.84 4.53
CA SER A 40 0.12 -1.57 4.31
C SER A 40 0.04 -1.11 2.86
N LEU A 41 0.16 -2.02 1.89
CA LEU A 41 0.18 -1.69 0.47
C LEU A 41 -1.22 -1.53 -0.14
N LEU A 42 -2.19 -2.35 0.25
CA LEU A 42 -3.44 -2.50 -0.49
C LEU A 42 -4.66 -1.94 0.24
N VAL A 43 -4.52 -1.51 1.50
CA VAL A 43 -5.64 -1.01 2.31
C VAL A 43 -5.32 0.39 2.83
N GLY A 44 -5.56 1.42 2.02
CA GLY A 44 -5.37 2.82 2.42
C GLY A 44 -3.94 3.18 2.87
N GLY A 45 -2.93 2.52 2.29
CA GLY A 45 -1.52 2.84 2.55
C GLY A 45 -1.14 2.83 4.04
N LEU A 46 -1.62 1.87 4.85
CA LEU A 46 -1.49 1.95 6.32
C LEU A 46 -0.05 2.20 6.80
N ARG A 47 0.10 3.08 7.79
CA ARG A 47 1.39 3.23 8.50
C ARG A 47 1.65 1.99 9.36
N ILE A 48 2.92 1.65 9.60
CA ILE A 48 3.30 0.48 10.42
C ILE A 48 2.63 0.48 11.81
N GLY A 49 2.56 1.65 12.46
CA GLY A 49 1.87 1.77 13.75
C GLY A 49 0.36 1.58 13.65
N GLU A 50 -0.27 1.95 12.53
CA GLU A 50 -1.70 1.68 12.26
C GLU A 50 -1.92 0.17 12.03
N VAL A 51 -1.05 -0.49 11.27
CA VAL A 51 -1.08 -1.96 11.07
C VAL A 51 -0.97 -2.69 12.40
N CYS A 52 0.01 -2.33 13.24
CA CYS A 52 0.19 -2.92 14.57
C CYS A 52 -0.97 -2.62 15.54
N ALA A 53 -1.80 -1.64 15.24
CA ALA A 53 -2.91 -1.22 16.10
C ALA A 53 -4.25 -1.87 15.76
N LEU A 54 -4.33 -2.63 14.65
CA LEU A 54 -5.57 -3.24 14.21
C LEU A 54 -6.07 -4.25 15.22
N GLN A 55 -7.35 -4.13 15.55
CA GLN A 55 -8.10 -5.09 16.34
C GLN A 55 -9.17 -5.76 15.47
N LEU A 56 -9.71 -6.90 15.91
CA LEU A 56 -10.72 -7.61 15.12
C LEU A 56 -11.97 -6.75 14.85
N ARG A 57 -12.37 -5.89 15.80
CA ARG A 57 -13.46 -4.90 15.64
C ARG A 57 -13.26 -3.85 14.57
N ASP A 58 -12.03 -3.73 14.06
CA ASP A 58 -11.68 -2.78 13.01
C ASP A 58 -11.84 -3.39 11.62
N ILE A 59 -12.13 -4.69 11.52
CA ILE A 59 -12.22 -5.44 10.26
C ILE A 59 -13.67 -5.88 10.05
N ASP A 60 -14.31 -5.30 9.05
CA ASP A 60 -15.63 -5.69 8.59
C ASP A 60 -15.49 -6.41 7.24
N LEU A 61 -15.42 -7.74 7.28
CA LEU A 61 -15.29 -8.55 6.06
C LEU A 61 -16.61 -8.72 5.30
N GLU A 62 -17.75 -8.49 5.96
CA GLU A 62 -19.07 -8.54 5.31
C GLU A 62 -19.23 -7.36 4.35
N ASN A 63 -18.86 -6.17 4.81
CA ASN A 63 -18.91 -4.94 4.01
C ASN A 63 -17.58 -4.62 3.30
N LEU A 64 -16.54 -5.44 3.49
CA LEU A 64 -15.18 -5.22 2.98
C LEU A 64 -14.62 -3.84 3.38
N GLN A 65 -14.71 -3.50 4.66
CA GLN A 65 -14.24 -2.23 5.21
C GLN A 65 -13.26 -2.44 6.36
N LEU A 66 -12.22 -1.61 6.39
CA LEU A 66 -11.28 -1.54 7.50
C LEU A 66 -11.33 -0.16 8.15
N HIS A 67 -11.54 -0.14 9.46
CA HIS A 67 -11.60 1.07 10.28
C HIS A 67 -10.24 1.36 10.89
N VAL A 68 -9.54 2.39 10.40
CA VAL A 68 -8.30 2.85 11.02
C VAL A 68 -8.66 3.72 12.22
N ARG A 69 -8.60 3.16 13.43
CA ARG A 69 -9.02 3.85 14.67
C ARG A 69 -7.88 4.25 15.59
N HIS A 70 -6.75 3.54 15.53
CA HIS A 70 -5.66 3.66 16.49
C HIS A 70 -4.28 3.57 15.82
N SER A 71 -3.23 3.86 16.59
CA SER A 71 -1.84 3.62 16.20
C SER A 71 -1.03 3.17 17.41
N VAL A 72 -0.18 2.16 17.25
CA VAL A 72 0.80 1.77 18.27
C VAL A 72 2.01 2.68 18.16
N ASN A 73 2.26 3.46 19.21
CA ASN A 73 3.42 4.35 19.33
C ASN A 73 3.77 4.57 20.81
N ARG A 74 4.79 5.39 21.09
CA ARG A 74 5.26 5.70 22.45
C ARG A 74 4.65 6.98 23.02
N GLY A 75 3.51 7.42 22.48
CA GLY A 75 2.84 8.64 22.93
C GLY A 75 3.42 9.94 22.38
N PRO A 76 2.97 11.10 22.91
CA PRO A 76 3.36 12.43 22.43
C PRO A 76 4.87 12.68 22.50
N ASP A 77 5.51 12.20 23.57
CA ASP A 77 6.94 12.43 23.83
C ASP A 77 7.85 11.41 23.13
N ASP A 78 7.26 10.43 22.42
CA ASP A 78 7.93 9.29 21.78
C ASP A 78 8.87 8.50 22.73
N ARG A 79 8.58 8.55 24.03
CA ARG A 79 9.36 7.96 25.12
C ARG A 79 8.52 6.95 25.89
N GLY A 80 9.18 5.88 26.36
CA GLY A 80 8.55 4.85 27.19
C GLY A 80 8.03 3.65 26.39
N LYS A 81 7.09 2.91 26.99
CA LYS A 81 6.55 1.67 26.43
C LYS A 81 5.60 1.96 25.26
N TYR A 82 5.53 1.01 24.32
CA TYR A 82 4.52 1.05 23.26
C TYR A 82 3.13 0.92 23.86
N ARG A 83 2.21 1.72 23.35
CA ARG A 83 0.81 1.73 23.78
C ARG A 83 -0.10 1.97 22.58
N LEU A 84 -1.35 1.52 22.71
CA LEU A 84 -2.39 1.85 21.75
C LEU A 84 -2.79 3.31 21.98
N CYS A 85 -2.48 4.17 21.01
CA CYS A 85 -2.81 5.59 21.06
C CYS A 85 -3.93 5.91 20.09
N GLU A 86 -4.71 6.94 20.41
CA GLU A 86 -5.53 7.59 19.40
C GLU A 86 -4.63 8.17 18.28
N PRO A 87 -5.14 8.24 17.04
CA PRO A 87 -4.41 8.81 15.94
C PRO A 87 -4.09 10.28 16.20
N LYS A 88 -2.94 10.75 15.70
CA LYS A 88 -2.42 12.11 15.97
C LYS A 88 -3.40 13.24 15.58
N THR A 89 -4.34 12.98 14.66
CA THR A 89 -5.35 13.95 14.19
C THR A 89 -6.70 13.29 13.99
N LYS A 90 -7.80 14.06 14.07
CA LYS A 90 -9.16 13.57 13.75
C LYS A 90 -9.25 12.96 12.34
N SER A 91 -8.54 13.54 11.37
CA SER A 91 -8.47 13.06 9.98
C SER A 91 -7.79 11.71 9.81
N SER A 92 -7.06 11.24 10.82
CA SER A 92 -6.38 9.95 10.78
C SER A 92 -7.32 8.80 11.10
N LYS A 93 -8.49 9.08 11.73
CA LYS A 93 -9.60 8.13 11.87
C LYS A 93 -10.36 8.07 10.55
N ARG A 94 -10.35 6.92 9.89
CA ARG A 94 -10.91 6.74 8.54
C ARG A 94 -11.40 5.31 8.32
N VAL A 95 -12.23 5.15 7.29
CA VAL A 95 -12.65 3.85 6.79
C VAL A 95 -12.07 3.70 5.39
N VAL A 96 -11.43 2.57 5.13
CA VAL A 96 -10.77 2.27 3.86
C VAL A 96 -11.26 0.92 3.34
N PRO A 97 -11.43 0.76 2.02
CA PRO A 97 -11.94 -0.47 1.45
C PRO A 97 -10.92 -1.61 1.60
N ILE A 98 -11.41 -2.80 1.92
CA ILE A 98 -10.65 -4.05 1.86
C ILE A 98 -10.83 -4.62 0.45
N PRO A 99 -9.75 -4.80 -0.35
CA PRO A 99 -9.87 -5.48 -1.63
C PRO A 99 -10.40 -6.90 -1.43
N LYS A 100 -11.44 -7.29 -2.18
CA LYS A 100 -12.04 -8.63 -2.10
C LYS A 100 -11.02 -9.79 -2.15
N PRO A 101 -9.94 -9.74 -2.98
CA PRO A 101 -8.92 -10.80 -2.97
C PRO A 101 -8.14 -10.93 -1.66
N LEU A 102 -8.15 -9.91 -0.80
CA LEU A 102 -7.44 -9.90 0.48
C LEU A 102 -8.27 -10.52 1.62
N ALA A 103 -9.60 -10.58 1.50
CA ALA A 103 -10.47 -11.09 2.56
C ALA A 103 -10.11 -12.51 3.02
N PRO A 104 -9.88 -13.50 2.13
CA PRO A 104 -9.49 -14.86 2.57
C PRO A 104 -8.15 -14.90 3.31
N LEU A 105 -7.22 -13.99 2.98
CA LEU A 105 -5.92 -13.91 3.67
C LEU A 105 -6.06 -13.31 5.08
N ILE A 106 -6.99 -12.36 5.25
CA ILE A 106 -7.33 -11.82 6.56
C ILE A 106 -8.01 -12.89 7.40
N GLU A 107 -8.95 -13.64 6.84
CA GLU A 107 -9.62 -14.77 7.52
C GLU A 107 -8.62 -15.86 7.94
N ASP A 108 -7.73 -16.29 7.03
CA ASP A 108 -6.69 -17.26 7.32
C ASP A 108 -5.80 -16.79 8.48
N HIS A 109 -5.35 -15.54 8.43
CA HIS A 109 -4.53 -14.95 9.48
C HIS A 109 -5.25 -14.90 10.83
N ILE A 110 -6.51 -14.46 10.86
CA ILE A 110 -7.33 -14.46 12.07
C ILE A 110 -7.47 -15.90 12.58
N SER A 111 -7.71 -16.86 11.69
CA SER A 111 -7.92 -18.26 12.04
C SER A 111 -6.69 -18.88 12.73
N ARG A 112 -5.50 -18.64 12.17
CA ARG A 112 -4.24 -19.28 12.57
C ARG A 112 -3.53 -18.56 13.70
N PHE A 113 -3.59 -17.23 13.73
CA PHE A 113 -2.74 -16.44 14.61
C PHE A 113 -3.51 -15.73 15.71
N CYS A 114 -4.78 -15.37 15.55
CA CYS A 114 -5.50 -14.67 16.63
C CYS A 114 -5.95 -15.65 17.73
N LYS A 115 -5.61 -15.32 18.97
CA LYS A 115 -5.87 -16.15 20.17
C LYS A 115 -7.35 -16.44 20.43
N ASP A 116 -8.22 -15.50 20.05
CA ASP A 116 -9.66 -15.59 20.21
C ASP A 116 -10.36 -14.75 19.12
N ARG A 117 -11.69 -14.61 19.21
CA ARG A 117 -12.52 -13.81 18.29
C ARG A 117 -13.16 -12.60 18.97
N LYS A 118 -12.59 -12.14 20.09
CA LYS A 118 -13.11 -10.96 20.79
C LYS A 118 -12.84 -9.71 19.97
N PRO A 119 -13.76 -8.72 19.98
CA PRO A 119 -13.61 -7.47 19.23
C PRO A 119 -12.27 -6.76 19.49
N ASP A 120 -11.78 -6.81 20.72
CA ASP A 120 -10.60 -6.04 21.16
C ASP A 120 -9.27 -6.79 20.92
N THR A 121 -9.32 -7.99 20.37
CA THR A 121 -8.12 -8.80 20.10
C THR A 121 -7.30 -8.18 18.98
N MET A 122 -6.00 -8.01 19.23
CA MET A 122 -5.05 -7.47 18.26
C MET A 122 -4.86 -8.46 17.10
N LEU A 123 -4.94 -7.96 15.87
CA LEU A 123 -4.68 -8.75 14.66
C LEU A 123 -3.22 -9.23 14.61
N PHE A 124 -2.30 -8.37 15.04
CA PHE A 124 -0.89 -8.70 15.21
C PHE A 124 -0.55 -8.58 16.69
N HIS A 125 -0.06 -9.67 17.28
CA HIS A 125 0.32 -9.70 18.69
C HIS A 125 1.75 -10.19 18.89
N SER A 126 2.34 -9.78 20.01
CA SER A 126 3.60 -10.33 20.47
C SER A 126 3.35 -11.60 21.28
N THR A 127 4.06 -12.68 20.96
CA THR A 127 4.07 -13.91 21.76
C THR A 127 4.99 -13.82 22.99
N MET A 128 5.72 -12.70 23.15
CA MET A 128 6.77 -12.56 24.18
C MET A 128 6.52 -11.41 25.18
N LEU A 129 5.49 -10.58 24.98
CA LEU A 129 5.20 -9.43 25.85
C LEU A 129 3.85 -9.61 26.55
N ASP A 130 3.82 -9.31 27.85
CA ASP A 130 2.64 -9.46 28.73
C ASP A 130 1.41 -8.67 28.24
N ASP A 131 1.63 -7.54 27.54
CA ASP A 131 0.55 -6.67 27.02
C ASP A 131 0.09 -7.02 25.60
N TRP A 132 0.64 -8.08 24.98
CA TRP A 132 0.29 -8.61 23.65
C TRP A 132 0.41 -7.64 22.45
N LEU A 133 0.74 -6.37 22.67
CA LEU A 133 0.98 -5.40 21.59
C LEU A 133 2.24 -5.75 20.83
N LEU A 134 2.16 -5.84 19.50
CA LEU A 134 3.34 -6.03 18.65
C LEU A 134 4.05 -4.68 18.42
N PRO A 135 5.30 -4.50 18.88
CA PRO A 135 6.05 -3.28 18.61
C PRO A 135 6.24 -3.07 17.09
N PRO A 136 6.01 -1.86 16.55
CA PRO A 136 6.30 -1.54 15.15
C PRO A 136 7.73 -1.89 14.74
N THR A 137 8.70 -1.69 15.65
CA THR A 137 10.11 -2.05 15.44
C THR A 137 10.33 -3.53 15.13
N THR A 138 9.41 -4.42 15.54
CA THR A 138 9.50 -5.85 15.24
C THR A 138 9.29 -6.11 13.75
N ILE A 139 8.18 -5.60 13.19
CA ILE A 139 7.90 -5.70 11.74
C ILE A 139 8.94 -4.91 10.94
N GLU A 140 9.37 -3.74 11.43
CA GLU A 140 10.39 -2.93 10.77
C GLU A 140 11.73 -3.67 10.67
N ARG A 141 12.14 -4.37 11.73
CA ARG A 141 13.35 -5.21 11.71
C ARG A 141 13.22 -6.35 10.71
N THR A 142 12.09 -7.06 10.69
CA THR A 142 11.82 -8.11 9.70
C THR A 142 11.90 -7.55 8.27
N PHE A 143 11.24 -6.41 8.03
CA PHE A 143 11.27 -5.71 6.74
C PHE A 143 12.69 -5.33 6.33
N ARG A 144 13.48 -4.78 7.26
CA ARG A 144 14.87 -4.38 7.01
C ARG A 144 15.75 -5.56 6.59
N MET A 145 15.59 -6.73 7.23
CA MET A 145 16.32 -7.93 6.84
C MET A 145 15.86 -8.46 5.47
N ALA A 146 14.56 -8.45 5.21
CA ALA A 146 14.00 -8.94 3.95
C ALA A 146 14.41 -8.07 2.75
N ARG A 147 14.33 -6.73 2.89
CA ARG A 147 14.69 -5.78 1.82
C ARG A 147 16.17 -5.87 1.44
N GLU A 148 17.06 -6.16 2.40
CA GLU A 148 18.50 -6.35 2.15
C GLU A 148 18.72 -7.60 1.29
N LYS A 149 18.02 -8.70 1.61
CA LYS A 149 18.10 -9.96 0.85
C LYS A 149 17.58 -9.86 -0.58
N ILE A 150 16.57 -9.02 -0.84
CA ILE A 150 16.01 -8.84 -2.19
C ILE A 150 16.73 -7.74 -2.99
N GLY A 151 17.80 -7.14 -2.45
CA GLY A 151 18.57 -6.10 -3.14
C GLY A 151 17.91 -4.72 -3.17
N ARG A 152 16.98 -4.43 -2.26
CA ARG A 152 16.30 -3.13 -2.11
C ARG A 152 16.63 -2.47 -0.75
N PRO A 153 17.89 -2.16 -0.43
CA PRO A 153 18.25 -1.47 0.82
C PRO A 153 17.82 0.01 0.84
N ASP A 154 17.23 0.50 -0.25
CA ASP A 154 16.68 1.83 -0.38
C ASP A 154 15.28 1.94 0.24
N ILE A 155 14.44 0.90 0.12
CA ILE A 155 13.04 0.98 0.58
C ILE A 155 12.90 0.85 2.10
N THR A 156 11.86 1.45 2.65
CA THR A 156 11.45 1.27 4.05
C THR A 156 10.02 0.73 4.08
N PHE A 157 9.53 0.34 5.26
CA PHE A 157 8.11 -0.05 5.37
C PHE A 157 7.18 1.07 4.92
N HIS A 158 7.58 2.34 5.10
CA HIS A 158 6.83 3.50 4.63
C HIS A 158 6.79 3.60 3.09
N SER A 159 7.75 3.01 2.38
CA SER A 159 7.74 2.98 0.90
C SER A 159 6.53 2.21 0.34
N LEU A 160 5.94 1.28 1.11
CA LEU A 160 4.69 0.59 0.74
C LEU A 160 3.51 1.56 0.64
N ARG A 161 3.44 2.52 1.57
CA ARG A 161 2.42 3.58 1.56
C ARG A 161 2.61 4.54 0.40
N VAL A 162 3.84 4.90 0.08
CA VAL A 162 4.15 5.73 -1.09
C VAL A 162 3.76 4.98 -2.38
N THR A 163 4.04 3.68 -2.42
CA THR A 163 3.65 2.79 -3.54
C THR A 163 2.14 2.74 -3.68
N HIS A 164 1.39 2.51 -2.60
CA HIS A 164 -0.08 2.49 -2.59
C HIS A 164 -0.66 3.71 -3.29
N ALA A 165 -0.26 4.90 -2.84
CA ALA A 165 -0.84 6.13 -3.34
C ALA A 165 -0.35 6.51 -4.75
N THR A 166 0.89 6.15 -5.11
CA THR A 166 1.37 6.29 -6.50
C THR A 166 0.55 5.41 -7.44
N MET A 167 0.35 4.14 -7.08
CA MET A 167 -0.40 3.19 -7.89
C MET A 167 -1.88 3.55 -7.96
N LEU A 168 -2.50 3.99 -6.86
CA LEU A 168 -3.89 4.42 -6.85
C LEU A 168 -4.15 5.54 -7.87
N VAL A 169 -3.27 6.54 -7.93
CA VAL A 169 -3.37 7.63 -8.92
C VAL A 169 -3.14 7.12 -10.34
N LEU A 170 -2.16 6.24 -10.55
CA LEU A 170 -1.87 5.66 -11.88
C LEU A 170 -3.00 4.79 -12.42
N GLU A 171 -3.74 4.12 -11.54
CA GLU A 171 -4.93 3.33 -11.87
C GLU A 171 -6.21 4.19 -12.01
N GLY A 172 -6.07 5.52 -11.98
CA GLY A 172 -7.17 6.47 -12.23
C GLY A 172 -7.89 6.97 -10.98
N GLY A 173 -7.41 6.62 -9.78
CA GLY A 173 -7.89 7.20 -8.54
C GLY A 173 -7.62 8.70 -8.46
N THR A 174 -8.57 9.43 -7.88
CA THR A 174 -8.45 10.87 -7.68
C THR A 174 -7.46 11.20 -6.56
N MET A 175 -6.91 12.42 -6.60
CA MET A 175 -6.10 12.94 -5.51
C MET A 175 -6.88 12.97 -4.19
N ARG A 176 -8.19 13.23 -4.24
CA ARG A 176 -9.03 13.28 -3.03
C ARG A 176 -9.16 11.90 -2.39
N GLU A 177 -9.48 10.88 -3.17
CA GLU A 177 -9.53 9.49 -2.70
C GLU A 177 -8.19 9.06 -2.12
N THR A 178 -7.08 9.42 -2.79
CA THR A 178 -5.73 9.16 -2.29
C THR A 178 -5.47 9.84 -0.94
N MET A 179 -5.91 11.09 -0.75
CA MET A 179 -5.75 11.77 0.54
C MET A 179 -6.60 11.17 1.65
N ASP A 180 -7.84 10.77 1.32
CA ASP A 180 -8.78 10.12 2.23
C ASP A 180 -8.22 8.77 2.69
N ASP A 181 -7.75 7.94 1.75
CA ASP A 181 -7.10 6.66 2.02
C ASP A 181 -5.90 6.79 2.95
N LEU A 182 -5.15 7.87 2.82
CA LEU A 182 -3.97 8.10 3.61
C LEU A 182 -4.25 8.83 4.95
N GLY A 183 -5.42 9.44 5.12
CA GLY A 183 -5.72 10.29 6.28
C GLY A 183 -4.81 11.53 6.38
N HIS A 184 -4.33 12.05 5.25
CA HIS A 184 -3.54 13.28 5.20
C HIS A 184 -4.44 14.51 5.09
N THR A 185 -4.24 15.51 5.95
CA THR A 185 -4.88 16.84 5.84
C THR A 185 -4.10 17.81 4.94
N SER A 186 -2.79 17.60 4.77
CA SER A 186 -1.94 18.48 3.96
C SER A 186 -1.74 17.90 2.55
N LEU A 187 -2.25 18.63 1.56
CA LEU A 187 -2.07 18.34 0.14
C LEU A 187 -0.60 18.38 -0.29
N THR A 188 0.23 19.21 0.33
CA THR A 188 1.64 19.43 -0.06
C THR A 188 2.50 18.18 0.15
N VAL A 189 2.30 17.45 1.26
CA VAL A 189 3.06 16.22 1.56
C VAL A 189 2.66 15.06 0.63
N ALA A 190 1.38 15.00 0.27
CA ALA A 190 0.85 14.05 -0.70
C ALA A 190 1.44 14.34 -2.09
N VAL A 191 1.24 15.56 -2.60
CA VAL A 191 1.60 15.98 -3.95
C VAL A 191 3.11 15.87 -4.23
N ASP A 192 3.98 16.29 -3.31
CA ASP A 192 5.44 16.23 -3.49
C ASP A 192 5.98 14.80 -3.64
N SER A 193 5.30 13.83 -3.03
CA SER A 193 5.70 12.42 -3.07
C SER A 193 5.22 11.72 -4.34
N TYR A 194 4.08 12.14 -4.91
CA TYR A 194 3.45 11.48 -6.07
C TYR A 194 3.86 12.06 -7.43
N GLN A 195 4.07 13.38 -7.52
CA GLN A 195 4.24 14.07 -8.82
C GLN A 195 5.47 13.63 -9.64
N ARG A 196 6.49 13.02 -9.03
CA ARG A 196 7.77 12.79 -9.72
C ARG A 196 7.87 11.47 -10.48
N ILE A 197 7.06 10.47 -10.13
CA ILE A 197 7.11 9.12 -10.74
C ILE A 197 6.27 9.04 -12.03
N VAL A 198 5.31 9.97 -12.21
CA VAL A 198 4.32 9.98 -13.30
C VAL A 198 4.86 10.57 -14.64
N ARG A 199 6.17 10.85 -14.76
CA ARG A 199 6.71 11.55 -15.95
C ARG A 199 6.49 10.82 -17.28
N GLY A 200 6.51 9.48 -17.27
CA GLY A 200 6.16 8.67 -18.46
C GLY A 200 4.66 8.70 -18.77
N HIS A 201 3.84 8.51 -17.75
CA HIS A 201 2.37 8.52 -17.85
C HIS A 201 1.81 9.90 -18.25
N HIS A 202 2.49 10.99 -17.89
CA HIS A 202 2.05 12.35 -18.23
C HIS A 202 2.00 12.57 -19.75
N ARG A 203 3.02 12.10 -20.48
CA ARG A 203 3.04 12.21 -21.94
C ARG A 203 1.88 11.45 -22.58
N ASP A 204 1.72 10.17 -22.21
CA ASP A 204 0.64 9.33 -22.73
C ASP A 204 -0.74 9.91 -22.41
N THR A 205 -0.91 10.47 -21.21
CA THR A 205 -2.17 11.11 -20.78
C THR A 205 -2.46 12.36 -21.60
N VAL A 206 -1.46 13.22 -21.82
CA VAL A 206 -1.61 14.43 -22.63
C VAL A 206 -1.88 14.07 -24.10
N GLU A 207 -1.23 13.04 -24.64
CA GLU A 207 -1.51 12.54 -25.99
C GLU A 207 -2.96 12.03 -26.11
N LEU A 208 -3.43 11.24 -25.14
CA LEU A 208 -4.83 10.78 -25.09
C LEU A 208 -5.84 11.92 -25.00
N LEU A 209 -5.54 12.96 -24.21
CA LEU A 209 -6.38 14.16 -24.13
C LEU A 209 -6.42 14.90 -25.46
N ALA A 210 -5.27 15.07 -26.12
CA ALA A 210 -5.20 15.69 -27.44
C ALA A 210 -6.06 14.92 -28.45
N TYR A 211 -5.99 13.58 -28.47
CA TYR A 211 -6.83 12.77 -29.37
C TYR A 211 -8.32 12.88 -29.08
N ARG A 212 -8.71 13.00 -27.80
CA ARG A 212 -10.12 13.10 -27.41
C ARG A 212 -10.75 14.43 -27.83
N TYR A 213 -10.03 15.53 -27.67
CA TYR A 213 -10.57 16.88 -27.88
C TYR A 213 -10.18 17.51 -29.23
N MET A 214 -9.16 16.96 -29.89
CA MET A 214 -8.73 17.34 -31.23
C MET A 214 -8.72 16.10 -32.12
N PRO A 215 -9.89 15.55 -32.52
CA PRO A 215 -9.95 14.46 -33.47
C PRO A 215 -9.31 14.93 -34.77
N SER A 216 -8.04 14.53 -34.95
CA SER A 216 -7.23 14.91 -36.08
C SER A 216 -7.65 14.08 -37.28
N ASN A 217 -7.94 14.72 -38.41
CA ASN A 217 -8.15 14.04 -39.69
C ASN A 217 -6.84 13.56 -40.33
N TYR A 218 -5.68 13.75 -39.69
CA TYR A 218 -4.39 13.27 -40.20
C TYR A 218 -4.26 11.74 -40.02
N PRO A 219 -4.09 10.97 -41.12
CA PRO A 219 -4.01 9.50 -41.05
C PRO A 219 -2.87 8.97 -40.19
N THR A 220 -1.75 9.70 -40.11
CA THR A 220 -0.59 9.34 -39.28
C THR A 220 -0.94 9.35 -37.79
N VAL A 221 -1.69 10.37 -37.36
CA VAL A 221 -2.15 10.51 -35.99
C VAL A 221 -3.14 9.40 -35.65
N ILE A 222 -4.13 9.17 -36.52
CA ILE A 222 -5.13 8.09 -36.34
C ILE A 222 -4.43 6.73 -36.19
N ARG A 223 -3.41 6.45 -37.01
CA ARG A 223 -2.62 5.22 -36.92
C ARG A 223 -1.90 5.07 -35.58
N THR A 224 -1.29 6.15 -35.08
CA THR A 224 -0.63 6.13 -33.76
C THR A 224 -1.63 5.84 -32.64
N VAL A 225 -2.85 6.39 -32.69
CA VAL A 225 -3.91 6.07 -31.71
C VAL A 225 -4.30 4.60 -31.79
N ILE A 226 -4.51 4.07 -33.00
CA ILE A 226 -4.82 2.65 -33.21
C ILE A 226 -3.69 1.79 -32.61
N ASP A 227 -2.43 2.07 -32.93
CA ASP A 227 -1.27 1.32 -32.40
C ASP A 227 -1.16 1.40 -30.87
N GLN A 228 -1.55 2.53 -30.25
CA GLN A 228 -1.64 2.64 -28.80
C GLN A 228 -2.77 1.77 -28.23
N LYS A 229 -3.94 1.75 -28.87
CA LYS A 229 -5.10 0.96 -28.42
C LYS A 229 -4.88 -0.54 -28.59
N GLU A 230 -4.30 -0.97 -29.71
CA GLU A 230 -3.93 -2.37 -29.93
C GLU A 230 -2.94 -2.86 -28.87
N ARG A 231 -1.90 -2.05 -28.55
CA ARG A 231 -0.98 -2.36 -27.43
C ARG A 231 -1.69 -2.48 -26.09
N GLN A 232 -2.74 -1.68 -25.84
CA GLN A 232 -3.53 -1.78 -24.62
C GLN A 232 -4.39 -3.06 -24.61
N ILE A 233 -4.99 -3.42 -25.75
CA ILE A 233 -5.76 -4.65 -25.94
C ILE A 233 -4.88 -5.89 -25.69
N ASP A 234 -3.67 -5.91 -26.26
CA ASP A 234 -2.75 -7.05 -26.11
C ASP A 234 -2.30 -7.26 -24.66
N LYS A 235 -2.07 -6.17 -23.92
CA LYS A 235 -1.79 -6.22 -22.48
C LYS A 235 -2.94 -6.81 -21.69
N LEU A 236 -4.17 -6.33 -21.93
CA LEU A 236 -5.37 -6.82 -21.27
C LEU A 236 -5.63 -8.29 -21.59
N ARG A 237 -5.45 -8.72 -22.84
CA ARG A 237 -5.57 -10.12 -23.25
C ARG A 237 -4.57 -11.01 -22.50
N SER A 238 -3.30 -10.59 -22.43
CA SER A 238 -2.26 -11.30 -21.70
C SER A 238 -2.58 -11.44 -20.20
N GLU A 239 -3.15 -10.39 -19.59
CA GLU A 239 -3.57 -10.42 -18.19
C GLU A 239 -4.76 -11.36 -17.95
N VAL A 240 -5.77 -11.33 -18.83
CA VAL A 240 -6.90 -12.28 -18.79
C VAL A 240 -6.40 -13.72 -18.88
N ASP A 241 -5.46 -14.01 -19.78
CA ASP A 241 -4.92 -15.37 -19.95
C ASP A 241 -4.11 -15.81 -18.73
N ARG A 242 -3.35 -14.90 -18.11
CA ARG A 242 -2.68 -15.16 -16.83
C ARG A 242 -3.69 -15.50 -15.73
N LEU A 243 -4.78 -14.72 -15.60
CA LEU A 243 -5.81 -14.96 -14.60
C LEU A 243 -6.54 -16.29 -14.82
N ARG A 244 -6.82 -16.64 -16.08
CA ARG A 244 -7.39 -17.95 -16.45
C ARG A 244 -6.48 -19.10 -16.06
N LYS A 245 -5.17 -18.98 -16.29
CA LYS A 245 -4.20 -19.99 -15.87
C LYS A 245 -4.18 -20.19 -14.36
N ILE A 246 -4.18 -19.09 -13.59
CA ILE A 246 -4.27 -19.15 -12.12
C ILE A 246 -5.56 -19.84 -11.66
N LEU A 247 -6.68 -19.59 -12.34
CA LEU A 247 -7.95 -20.25 -12.04
C LEU A 247 -7.91 -21.76 -12.34
N GLN A 248 -7.28 -22.16 -13.44
CA GLN A 248 -7.11 -23.58 -13.81
C GLN A 248 -6.20 -24.33 -12.84
N GLU A 249 -5.14 -23.71 -12.32
CA GLU A 249 -4.22 -24.33 -11.36
C GLU A 249 -4.84 -24.52 -9.95
N LYS A 250 -5.98 -23.87 -9.67
CA LYS A 250 -6.69 -23.93 -8.38
C LYS A 250 -7.92 -24.85 -8.37
N ASN A 251 -8.33 -25.35 -9.53
CA ASN A 251 -9.41 -26.34 -9.70
C ASN A 251 -8.81 -27.72 -9.94
#